data_AF-A0A7S4RM33-F1
#
_entry.id   AF-A0A7S4RM33-F1
#
_cell.length_a   1.000
_cell.length_b   1.000
_cell.length_c   1.000
_cell.angle_alpha   90.00
_cell.angle_beta   90.00
_cell.angle_gamma   90.00
#
_symmetry.space_group_name_H-M   'P 1'
#
loop_
_entity.id
_entity.type
_entity.pdbx_description
1 polymer ?
#
loop_
_entity_poly.entity_id
_entity_poly.type
_entity_poly.pdbx_seq_one_letter_code
_entity_poly.pdbx_strand_id
1 'polypeptide(L)'
;AETDKGTEFVTTKLLTRQTYTLAFINGELNPSPITFKEDDGIHTLPTTVQLPDGEYVPFLFSVKSLVAKGEGSEFKPGFTWGGEFEVPSYRTGAFLDPKGRGMYSGYDQAVALPALQADGKEGQEELFKET
;
A
#
# COMPACT_ATOMS: atom_id res chain seq x y z
N ALA A 1 -7.76 13.12 -6.93
CA ALA A 1 -7.42 13.62 -8.28
C ALA A 1 -7.59 15.13 -8.28
N GLU A 2 -6.81 15.84 -9.07
CA GLU A 2 -7.01 17.28 -9.24
C GLU A 2 -8.33 17.51 -9.98
N THR A 3 -9.23 18.28 -9.36
CA THR A 3 -10.50 18.72 -9.95
C THR A 3 -10.52 20.25 -10.00
N ASP A 4 -11.53 20.83 -10.65
CA ASP A 4 -11.74 22.28 -10.66
C ASP A 4 -11.93 22.89 -9.25
N LYS A 5 -12.13 22.05 -8.23
CA LYS A 5 -12.29 22.43 -6.82
C LYS A 5 -11.07 22.09 -5.94
N GLY A 6 -9.98 21.62 -6.56
CA GLY A 6 -8.76 21.18 -5.88
C GLY A 6 -8.66 19.66 -5.76
N THR A 7 -7.82 19.19 -4.84
CA THR A 7 -7.60 17.75 -4.65
C THR A 7 -8.79 17.09 -3.95
N GLU A 8 -9.53 16.25 -4.67
CA GLU A 8 -10.72 15.56 -4.16
C GLU A 8 -10.65 14.04 -4.39
N PHE A 9 -11.41 13.28 -3.59
CA PHE A 9 -11.69 11.87 -3.90
C PHE A 9 -12.62 11.80 -5.12
N VAL A 10 -12.25 10.99 -6.10
CA VAL A 10 -13.02 10.79 -7.32
C VAL A 10 -13.40 9.32 -7.49
N THR A 11 -14.48 9.07 -8.23
CA THR A 11 -14.86 7.71 -8.61
C THR A 11 -13.82 7.13 -9.56
N THR A 12 -13.42 5.89 -9.29
CA THR A 12 -12.43 5.15 -10.07
C THR A 12 -13.02 3.85 -10.61
N LYS A 13 -12.38 3.27 -11.62
CA LYS A 13 -12.74 1.96 -12.16
C LYS A 13 -11.78 0.89 -11.64
N LEU A 14 -12.31 -0.13 -10.97
CA LEU A 14 -11.53 -1.28 -10.53
C LEU A 14 -11.02 -2.10 -11.73
N LEU A 15 -9.72 -2.41 -11.76
CA LEU A 15 -9.08 -3.16 -12.85
C LEU A 15 -8.67 -4.59 -12.46
N THR A 16 -8.44 -4.86 -11.18
CA THR A 16 -7.92 -6.16 -10.70
C THR A 16 -8.99 -7.24 -10.48
N ARG A 17 -10.22 -7.05 -10.99
CA ARG A 17 -11.37 -7.97 -10.79
C ARG A 17 -11.71 -8.11 -9.30
N GLN A 18 -12.47 -9.15 -8.93
CA GLN A 18 -12.93 -9.41 -7.56
C GLN A 18 -11.83 -10.04 -6.68
N THR A 19 -10.69 -9.35 -6.52
CA THR A 19 -9.53 -9.83 -5.75
C THR A 19 -9.13 -8.87 -4.63
N TYR A 20 -10.10 -8.14 -4.06
CA TYR A 20 -9.86 -7.06 -3.09
C TYR A 20 -10.47 -7.32 -1.70
N THR A 21 -11.08 -8.50 -1.49
CA THR A 21 -11.69 -8.85 -0.20
C THR A 21 -10.62 -9.32 0.78
N LEU A 22 -10.43 -8.56 1.85
CA LEU A 22 -9.68 -9.01 3.03
C LEU A 22 -10.52 -10.03 3.81
N ALA A 23 -9.93 -11.16 4.21
CA ALA A 23 -10.68 -12.31 4.72
C ALA A 23 -9.90 -13.08 5.78
N PHE A 24 -10.62 -13.86 6.59
CA PHE A 24 -10.05 -14.71 7.64
C PHE A 24 -9.18 -13.96 8.65
N ILE A 25 -9.43 -12.65 8.82
CA ILE A 25 -8.75 -11.81 9.79
C ILE A 25 -9.20 -12.21 11.19
N ASN A 26 -8.23 -12.49 12.06
CA ASN A 26 -8.42 -12.84 13.45
C ASN A 26 -7.43 -12.09 14.34
N GLY A 27 -7.68 -12.08 15.65
CA GLY A 27 -6.90 -11.28 16.57
C GLY A 27 -7.47 -11.23 17.98
N GLU A 28 -6.72 -10.58 18.87
CA GLU A 28 -7.07 -10.42 20.28
C GLU A 28 -8.19 -9.38 20.43
N LEU A 29 -9.21 -9.69 21.24
CA LEU A 29 -10.29 -8.76 21.60
C LEU A 29 -10.27 -8.46 23.10
N ASN A 30 -9.90 -7.24 23.46
CA ASN A 30 -9.92 -6.74 24.82
C ASN A 30 -11.25 -6.00 25.09
N PRO A 31 -11.92 -6.18 26.24
CA PRO A 31 -13.30 -5.70 26.45
C PRO A 31 -13.45 -4.30 27.05
N SER A 32 -12.41 -3.65 27.60
CA SER A 32 -12.55 -2.37 28.30
C SER A 32 -11.36 -1.42 28.10
N PRO A 33 -11.44 -0.48 27.12
CA PRO A 33 -12.47 -0.39 26.09
C PRO A 33 -12.38 -1.54 25.08
N ILE A 34 -13.46 -1.81 24.34
CA ILE A 34 -13.43 -2.80 23.25
C ILE A 34 -12.31 -2.44 22.27
N THR A 35 -11.28 -3.28 22.23
CA THR A 35 -10.09 -3.10 21.39
C THR A 35 -9.78 -4.40 20.67
N PHE A 36 -9.85 -4.37 19.34
CA PHE A 36 -9.40 -5.46 18.49
C PHE A 36 -7.97 -5.19 18.02
N LYS A 37 -7.09 -6.15 18.22
CA LYS A 37 -5.73 -6.16 17.67
C LYS A 37 -5.62 -7.30 16.69
N GLU A 38 -5.46 -6.95 15.42
CA GLU A 38 -5.24 -7.94 14.36
C GLU A 38 -3.94 -8.73 14.62
N ASP A 39 -3.99 -10.04 14.33
CA ASP A 39 -2.86 -10.97 14.52
C ASP A 39 -2.52 -11.69 13.21
N ASP A 40 -3.52 -12.26 12.53
CA ASP A 40 -3.31 -13.01 11.29
C ASP A 40 -4.54 -12.97 10.37
N GLY A 41 -4.33 -13.31 9.11
CA GLY A 41 -5.35 -13.47 8.08
C GLY A 41 -4.91 -12.91 6.73
N ILE A 42 -5.87 -12.83 5.80
CA ILE A 42 -5.65 -12.14 4.51
C ILE A 42 -5.93 -10.66 4.73
N HIS A 43 -4.97 -9.96 5.33
CA HIS A 43 -5.06 -8.56 5.77
C HIS A 43 -4.47 -7.54 4.77
N THR A 44 -3.89 -7.99 3.65
CA THR A 44 -3.27 -7.13 2.64
C THR A 44 -3.47 -7.72 1.24
N LEU A 45 -4.00 -6.95 0.28
CA LEU A 45 -4.16 -7.35 -1.11
C LEU A 45 -3.79 -6.23 -2.10
N PRO A 46 -3.02 -6.52 -3.15
CA PRO A 46 -2.72 -5.54 -4.20
C PRO A 46 -3.98 -5.24 -5.03
N THR A 47 -4.26 -3.96 -5.22
CA THR A 47 -5.41 -3.46 -5.98
C THR A 47 -4.95 -2.40 -6.97
N THR A 48 -5.52 -2.41 -8.17
CA THR A 48 -5.30 -1.35 -9.15
C THR A 48 -6.64 -0.78 -9.57
N VAL A 49 -6.75 0.55 -9.51
CA VAL A 49 -7.88 1.30 -10.04
C VAL A 49 -7.42 2.23 -11.15
N GLN A 50 -8.36 2.62 -12.02
CA GLN A 50 -8.16 3.61 -13.06
C GLN A 50 -8.85 4.92 -12.67
N LEU A 51 -8.11 6.03 -12.70
CA LEU A 51 -8.66 7.38 -12.56
C LEU A 51 -9.45 7.80 -13.82
N PRO A 52 -10.30 8.84 -13.74
CA PRO A 52 -11.10 9.31 -14.89
C PRO A 52 -10.27 9.73 -16.11
N ASP A 53 -9.02 10.17 -15.92
CA ASP A 53 -8.08 10.55 -16.98
C ASP A 53 -7.35 9.35 -17.61
N GLY A 54 -7.57 8.14 -17.10
CA GLY A 54 -6.97 6.91 -17.56
C GLY A 54 -5.74 6.44 -16.78
N GLU A 55 -5.24 7.23 -15.83
CA GLU A 55 -4.09 6.86 -15.00
C GLU A 55 -4.39 5.61 -14.14
N TYR A 56 -3.41 4.71 -14.01
CA TYR A 56 -3.50 3.54 -13.16
C TYR A 56 -2.85 3.78 -11.81
N VAL A 57 -3.61 3.57 -10.74
CA VAL A 57 -3.13 3.71 -9.36
C VAL A 57 -3.09 2.33 -8.71
N PRO A 58 -1.91 1.68 -8.62
CA PRO A 58 -1.71 0.47 -7.82
C PRO A 58 -1.49 0.83 -6.34
N PHE A 59 -2.12 0.10 -5.44
CA PHE A 59 -1.92 0.25 -4.00
C PHE A 59 -2.13 -1.09 -3.27
N LEU A 60 -1.61 -1.19 -2.04
CA LEU A 60 -1.96 -2.28 -1.13
C LEU A 60 -3.19 -1.88 -0.32
N PHE A 61 -4.32 -2.53 -0.58
CA PHE A 61 -5.47 -2.42 0.31
C PHE A 61 -5.21 -3.27 1.54
N SER A 62 -5.19 -2.67 2.73
CA SER A 62 -4.70 -3.36 3.92
C SER A 62 -5.35 -2.90 5.22
N VAL A 63 -5.32 -3.81 6.21
CA VAL A 63 -5.52 -3.54 7.64
C VAL A 63 -4.44 -4.26 8.47
N LYS A 64 -3.23 -4.41 7.91
CA LYS A 64 -2.13 -5.11 8.57
C LYS A 64 -1.80 -4.43 9.91
N SER A 65 -1.68 -5.24 10.96
CA SER A 65 -1.37 -4.77 12.32
C SER A 65 -2.38 -3.74 12.84
N LEU A 66 -3.64 -3.83 12.39
CA LEU A 66 -4.72 -2.94 12.83
C LEU A 66 -4.93 -3.03 14.33
N VAL A 67 -4.97 -1.87 14.99
CA VAL A 67 -5.42 -1.72 16.37
C VAL A 67 -6.69 -0.88 16.40
N ALA A 68 -7.85 -1.53 16.25
CA ALA A 68 -9.15 -0.87 16.24
C ALA A 68 -9.69 -0.70 17.67
N LYS A 69 -9.93 0.54 18.08
CA LYS A 69 -10.48 0.89 19.39
C LYS A 69 -11.89 1.46 19.22
N GLY A 70 -12.85 0.96 20.00
CA GLY A 70 -14.20 1.51 20.10
C GLY A 70 -14.43 2.22 21.42
N GLU A 71 -15.61 2.83 21.55
CA GLU A 71 -16.05 3.44 22.80
C GLU A 71 -16.88 2.46 23.65
N GLY A 72 -16.59 2.39 24.94
CA GLY A 72 -17.32 1.56 25.90
C GLY A 72 -16.92 0.09 25.89
N SER A 73 -17.76 -0.74 26.53
CA SER A 73 -17.50 -2.15 26.85
C SER A 73 -18.53 -3.12 26.29
N GLU A 74 -19.43 -2.67 25.41
CA GLU A 74 -20.52 -3.48 24.87
C GLU A 74 -20.77 -3.18 23.38
N PHE A 75 -20.98 -4.23 22.59
CA PHE A 75 -21.43 -4.11 21.20
C PHE A 75 -22.94 -3.83 21.16
N LYS A 76 -23.31 -2.63 20.74
CA LYS A 76 -24.70 -2.17 20.61
C LYS A 76 -24.93 -1.41 19.31
N PRO A 77 -26.17 -1.23 18.85
CA PRO A 77 -26.45 -0.40 17.67
C PRO A 77 -25.78 0.98 17.77
N GLY A 78 -25.08 1.37 16.71
CA GLY A 78 -24.29 2.61 16.68
C GLY A 78 -22.86 2.50 17.23
N PHE A 79 -22.43 1.32 17.69
CA PHE A 79 -21.03 1.08 18.02
C PHE A 79 -20.16 1.25 16.78
N THR A 80 -19.14 2.09 16.90
CA THR A 80 -18.09 2.27 15.90
C THR A 80 -16.74 2.05 16.56
N TRP A 81 -15.82 1.49 15.79
CA TRP A 81 -14.42 1.37 16.15
C TRP A 81 -13.54 1.66 14.95
N GLY A 82 -12.30 2.01 15.21
CA GLY A 82 -11.33 2.28 14.17
C GLY A 82 -9.96 2.48 14.79
N GLY A 83 -8.95 2.58 13.93
CA GLY A 83 -7.60 2.80 14.39
C GLY A 83 -6.61 2.78 13.25
N GLU A 84 -5.35 2.83 13.64
CA GLU A 84 -4.22 2.83 12.72
C GLU A 84 -3.88 1.40 12.30
N PHE A 85 -3.36 1.29 11.09
CA PHE A 85 -2.85 0.07 10.49
C PHE A 85 -1.65 0.43 9.62
N GLU A 86 -0.85 -0.58 9.28
CA GLU A 86 0.34 -0.40 8.46
C GLU A 86 0.04 -0.60 6.97
N VAL A 87 0.67 0.24 6.14
CA VAL A 87 0.71 0.07 4.69
C VAL A 87 2.18 -0.13 4.30
N PRO A 88 2.66 -1.37 4.21
CA PRO A 88 4.03 -1.63 3.76
C PRO A 88 4.19 -1.27 2.28
N SER A 89 5.44 -1.28 1.78
CA SER A 89 5.70 -1.09 0.35
C SER A 89 4.89 -2.08 -0.50
N TYR A 90 4.33 -1.60 -1.61
CA TYR A 90 3.59 -2.41 -2.58
C TYR A 90 4.46 -3.54 -3.17
N ARG A 91 5.77 -3.31 -3.27
CA ARG A 91 6.76 -4.29 -3.71
C ARG A 91 7.75 -4.56 -2.57
N THR A 92 7.96 -5.84 -2.24
CA THR A 92 8.98 -6.24 -1.27
C THR A 92 10.38 -6.18 -1.91
N GLY A 93 11.43 -6.21 -1.10
CA GLY A 93 12.79 -5.88 -1.58
C GLY A 93 13.42 -6.80 -2.63
N ALA A 94 12.83 -7.96 -2.93
CA ALA A 94 13.24 -8.84 -4.05
C ALA A 94 12.59 -8.47 -5.39
N PHE A 95 11.68 -7.51 -5.43
CA PHE A 95 11.09 -7.06 -6.68
C PHE A 95 12.15 -6.42 -7.57
N LEU A 96 12.16 -6.82 -8.85
CA LEU A 96 13.02 -6.25 -9.87
C LEU A 96 12.17 -5.41 -10.83
N ASP A 97 12.63 -4.19 -11.09
CA ASP A 97 12.08 -3.37 -12.15
C ASP A 97 12.38 -3.97 -13.55
N PRO A 98 11.82 -3.43 -14.64
CA PRO A 98 12.08 -3.93 -16.00
C PRO A 98 13.55 -3.87 -16.46
N LYS A 99 14.42 -3.18 -15.72
CA LYS A 99 15.87 -3.09 -15.97
C LYS A 99 16.67 -4.02 -15.05
N GLY A 100 16.01 -4.85 -14.26
CA GLY A 100 16.65 -5.78 -13.34
C GLY A 100 17.21 -5.11 -12.09
N ARG A 101 16.80 -3.88 -11.77
CA ARG A 101 17.18 -3.15 -10.56
C ARG A 101 16.23 -3.50 -9.42
N GLY A 102 16.73 -3.54 -8.20
CA GLY A 102 15.91 -3.84 -7.02
C GLY A 102 16.61 -3.41 -5.73
N MET A 103 15.92 -3.59 -4.60
CA MET A 103 16.39 -3.08 -3.32
C MET A 103 17.56 -3.90 -2.75
N TYR A 104 17.36 -5.22 -2.52
CA TYR A 104 18.43 -6.10 -2.00
C TYR A 104 18.91 -7.16 -3.00
N SER A 105 18.29 -7.20 -4.19
CA SER A 105 18.67 -8.06 -5.31
C SER A 105 18.58 -7.27 -6.61
N GLY A 106 19.31 -7.71 -7.64
CA GLY A 106 19.38 -7.04 -8.93
C GLY A 106 20.58 -6.10 -9.07
N TYR A 107 20.56 -5.31 -10.15
CA TYR A 107 21.57 -4.29 -10.40
C TYR A 107 21.33 -3.05 -9.54
N ASP A 108 22.41 -2.41 -9.10
CA ASP A 108 22.41 -1.14 -8.37
C ASP A 108 22.52 0.09 -9.30
N GLN A 109 22.58 -0.14 -10.61
CA GLN A 109 22.83 0.88 -11.62
C GLN A 109 22.10 0.58 -12.94
N ALA A 110 21.96 1.61 -13.79
CA ALA A 110 21.41 1.47 -15.13
C ALA A 110 22.43 0.84 -16.10
N VAL A 111 22.64 -0.48 -16.02
CA VAL A 111 23.69 -1.22 -16.76
C VAL A 111 23.71 -1.00 -18.28
N ALA A 112 22.58 -0.61 -18.87
CA ALA A 112 22.46 -0.31 -20.30
C ALA A 112 23.02 1.06 -20.72
N LEU A 113 23.37 1.92 -19.77
CA LEU A 113 23.82 3.31 -20.01
C LEU A 113 25.17 3.57 -19.32
N PRO A 114 26.27 2.92 -19.75
CA PRO A 114 27.57 3.02 -19.08
C PRO A 114 28.15 4.44 -19.08
N ALA A 115 27.82 5.27 -20.07
CA ALA A 115 28.25 6.67 -20.10
C ALA A 115 27.61 7.52 -18.99
N LEU A 116 26.35 7.24 -18.63
CA LEU A 116 25.63 7.88 -17.51
C LEU A 116 26.04 7.32 -16.15
N GLN A 117 26.78 6.21 -16.11
CA GLN A 117 27.42 5.73 -14.88
C GLN A 117 28.77 6.42 -14.67
N ALA A 118 29.44 6.80 -15.75
CA ALA A 118 30.74 7.43 -15.72
C ALA A 118 30.70 8.91 -15.26
N ASP A 119 29.52 9.55 -15.26
CA ASP A 119 29.32 10.90 -14.71
C ASP A 119 29.33 10.95 -13.17
N GLY A 120 29.30 9.78 -12.52
CA GLY A 120 29.36 9.64 -11.07
C GLY A 120 27.98 9.60 -10.41
N LYS A 121 27.79 10.44 -9.38
CA LYS A 121 26.67 10.33 -8.45
C LYS A 121 25.36 10.93 -8.98
N GLU A 122 25.45 11.97 -9.82
CA GLU A 122 24.26 12.70 -10.32
C GLU A 122 23.37 11.81 -11.19
N GLY A 123 23.94 11.01 -12.11
CA GLY A 123 23.18 10.06 -12.93
C GLY A 123 22.55 8.91 -12.12
N GLN A 124 23.09 8.61 -10.94
CA GLN A 124 22.62 7.53 -10.07
C GLN A 124 21.54 7.98 -9.06
N GLU A 125 21.55 9.24 -8.63
CA GLU A 125 20.58 9.77 -7.65
C GLU A 125 19.16 9.79 -8.18
N GLU A 126 18.96 10.07 -9.47
CA GLU A 126 17.64 9.98 -10.10
C GLU A 126 17.14 8.53 -10.17
N LEU A 127 18.03 7.57 -10.46
CA LEU A 127 17.69 6.15 -10.53
C LEU A 127 17.31 5.57 -9.16
N PHE A 128 17.92 6.07 -8.08
CA PHE A 128 17.65 5.64 -6.71
C PHE A 128 16.25 6.07 -6.21
N LYS A 129 15.63 7.07 -6.85
CA LYS A 129 14.26 7.49 -6.56
C LYS A 129 13.21 6.59 -7.22
N GLU A 130 13.60 5.77 -8.18
CA GLU A 130 12.69 4.90 -8.96
C GLU A 130 12.47 3.51 -8.34
N THR A 131 13.28 3.13 -7.35
CA THR A 131 13.26 1.81 -6.67
C THR A 131 13.02 1.95 -5.18
#